data_AF-A0A9P4P7V6-F1
#
_entry.id   AF-A0A9P4P7V6-F1
#
_cell.length_a   1.000
_cell.length_b   1.000
_cell.length_c   1.000
_cell.angle_alpha   90.00
_cell.angle_beta   90.00
_cell.angle_gamma   90.00
#
_symmetry.space_group_name_H-M   'P 1'
#
loop_
_entity.id
_entity.type
_entity.pdbx_description
1 polymer ?
#
loop_
_entity_poly.entity_id
_entity_poly.type
_entity_poly.pdbx_seq_one_letter_code
_entity_poly.pdbx_strand_id
1 'polypeptide(L)'
;MLLQNYLQAKNLPLGGTVELNKLFKSAVLVTLCYDRTTASPNKLLALGIATFDRKSVNKEGLIDTFAGPHAENYLSHVWSMHLRQREHVHLPGSSDDPNAYHFGTSVFTTKDEMVNFLTDIWSQPMDEENPELGYRPIICVQHGNPYGHGAAWQELGFDPVKMDTTIAMLDSQVIAEQSKLTRNSYVEIDYLLGQFKIQPSTPTNCGNAAIYITIASMLCALRKHLYQSPQNPKSKPGEHGQSASKTAQAVVNEMMKRPTPVPPVGTEVYCLRCRSYEHFFTECPLYFD
;
A
#
# COMPACT_ATOMS: atom_id res chain seq x y z
N MET A 1 -9.27 -0.54 15.24
CA MET A 1 -9.72 -1.91 15.64
C MET A 1 -10.05 -2.80 14.44
N LEU A 2 -10.70 -2.29 13.39
CA LEU A 2 -11.07 -3.07 12.21
C LEU A 2 -9.88 -3.79 11.55
N LEU A 3 -8.80 -3.06 11.22
CA LEU A 3 -7.61 -3.66 10.61
C LEU A 3 -6.97 -4.75 11.49
N GLN A 4 -6.96 -4.54 12.82
CA GLN A 4 -6.47 -5.55 13.76
C GLN A 4 -7.31 -6.83 13.67
N ASN A 5 -8.64 -6.71 13.62
CA ASN A 5 -9.52 -7.89 13.54
C ASN A 5 -9.35 -8.62 12.20
N TYR A 6 -9.23 -7.87 11.10
CA TYR A 6 -8.90 -8.42 9.78
C TYR A 6 -7.61 -9.24 9.82
N LEU A 7 -6.51 -8.64 10.29
CA LEU A 7 -5.20 -9.30 10.36
C LEU A 7 -5.19 -10.51 11.30
N GLN A 8 -5.91 -10.44 12.43
CA GLN A 8 -5.90 -11.49 13.47
C GLN A 8 -7.00 -12.55 13.32
N ALA A 9 -7.70 -12.63 12.20
CA ALA A 9 -8.82 -13.56 12.04
C ALA A 9 -9.99 -13.38 13.01
N LYS A 10 -10.02 -12.31 13.79
CA LYS A 10 -10.99 -12.18 14.86
C LYS A 10 -12.34 -11.83 14.26
N ASN A 11 -13.38 -12.52 14.73
CA ASN A 11 -14.75 -12.10 14.46
C ASN A 11 -14.90 -10.64 14.90
N LEU A 12 -15.56 -9.82 14.08
CA LEU A 12 -15.77 -8.43 14.41
C LEU A 12 -16.59 -8.34 15.71
N PRO A 13 -16.10 -7.60 16.73
CA PRO A 13 -16.75 -7.52 18.04
C PRO A 13 -18.07 -6.71 18.02
N LEU A 14 -18.54 -6.29 16.85
CA LEU A 14 -19.65 -5.34 16.67
C LEU A 14 -20.98 -6.01 16.28
N GLY A 15 -21.23 -7.26 16.68
CA GLY A 15 -22.50 -7.93 16.35
C GLY A 15 -22.70 -8.13 14.84
N GLY A 16 -21.61 -8.13 14.06
CA GLY A 16 -21.68 -8.40 12.63
C GLY A 16 -22.28 -9.78 12.40
N THR A 17 -23.23 -9.85 11.47
CA THR A 17 -23.82 -11.12 11.03
C THR A 17 -22.71 -12.08 10.58
N VAL A 18 -22.99 -13.39 10.60
CA VAL A 18 -22.06 -14.42 10.10
C VAL A 18 -21.52 -14.07 8.71
N GLU A 19 -22.32 -13.39 7.89
CA GLU A 19 -21.95 -12.90 6.55
C GLU A 19 -20.85 -11.83 6.56
N LEU A 20 -20.92 -10.83 7.46
CA LEU A 20 -19.88 -9.79 7.54
C LEU A 20 -18.52 -10.41 7.87
N ASN A 21 -18.48 -11.40 8.78
CA ASN A 21 -17.25 -12.11 9.12
C ASN A 21 -16.71 -12.96 7.95
N LYS A 22 -17.58 -13.50 7.08
CA LYS A 22 -17.17 -14.21 5.85
C LYS A 22 -16.55 -13.25 4.83
N LEU A 23 -17.16 -12.07 4.63
CA LEU A 23 -16.62 -11.03 3.75
C LEU A 23 -15.22 -10.57 4.21
N PHE A 24 -15.07 -10.30 5.51
CA PHE A 24 -13.80 -9.88 6.08
C PHE A 24 -12.67 -10.91 5.94
N LYS A 25 -12.98 -12.21 5.95
CA LYS A 25 -11.97 -13.26 5.75
C LYS A 25 -11.47 -13.35 4.33
N SER A 26 -12.26 -12.90 3.36
CA SER A 26 -11.94 -12.97 1.93
C SER A 26 -11.47 -11.61 1.38
N ALA A 27 -11.50 -10.58 2.22
CA ALA A 27 -11.15 -9.23 1.83
C ALA A 27 -9.67 -9.11 1.43
N VAL A 28 -9.39 -8.16 0.54
CA VAL A 28 -8.03 -7.73 0.18
C VAL A 28 -7.80 -6.35 0.79
N LEU A 29 -6.65 -6.17 1.42
CA LEU A 29 -6.20 -4.86 1.87
C LEU A 29 -5.51 -4.16 0.70
N VAL A 30 -5.95 -2.95 0.34
CA VAL A 30 -5.33 -2.15 -0.73
C VAL A 30 -4.95 -0.78 -0.19
N THR A 31 -3.67 -0.45 -0.19
CA THR A 31 -3.17 0.87 0.17
C THR A 31 -2.90 1.67 -1.09
N LEU A 32 -3.42 2.89 -1.15
CA LEU A 32 -3.19 3.81 -2.26
C LEU A 32 -2.42 5.04 -1.78
N CYS A 33 -1.44 5.46 -2.58
CA CYS A 33 -0.75 6.74 -2.45
C CYS A 33 -0.57 7.33 -3.84
N TYR A 34 -0.71 8.64 -4.00
CA TYR A 34 -0.56 9.27 -5.29
C TYR A 34 0.39 10.46 -5.19
N ASP A 35 1.01 10.79 -6.31
CA ASP A 35 1.79 12.00 -6.48
C ASP A 35 1.11 12.92 -7.51
N ARG A 36 1.22 14.24 -7.31
CA ARG A 36 0.57 15.24 -8.15
C ARG A 36 1.36 16.54 -8.26
N THR A 37 1.12 17.29 -9.33
CA THR A 37 1.66 18.65 -9.41
C THR A 37 1.10 19.54 -8.31
N THR A 38 1.95 20.41 -7.77
CA THR A 38 1.56 21.40 -6.76
C THR A 38 0.78 22.58 -7.35
N ALA A 39 1.04 22.87 -8.63
CA ALA A 39 0.34 23.91 -9.38
C ALA A 39 -0.97 23.40 -9.98
N SER A 40 -1.99 24.26 -9.94
CA SER A 40 -3.29 24.01 -10.56
C SER A 40 -3.17 23.96 -12.10
N PRO A 41 -3.87 23.04 -12.78
CA PRO A 41 -4.77 22.02 -12.23
C PRO A 41 -3.97 20.79 -11.78
N ASN A 42 -3.90 20.54 -10.46
CA ASN A 42 -3.03 19.56 -9.80
C ASN A 42 -3.05 18.16 -10.44
N LYS A 43 -2.18 17.93 -11.43
CA LYS A 43 -2.17 16.75 -12.30
C LYS A 43 -1.63 15.55 -11.57
N LEU A 44 -2.33 14.41 -11.65
CA LEU A 44 -1.80 13.11 -11.23
C LEU A 44 -0.51 12.78 -12.00
N LEU A 45 0.58 12.55 -11.28
CA LEU A 45 1.88 12.21 -11.85
C LEU A 45 2.16 10.71 -11.77
N ALA A 46 1.82 10.11 -10.64
CA ALA A 46 2.05 8.70 -10.37
C ALA A 46 1.09 8.17 -9.30
N LEU A 47 0.96 6.85 -9.26
CA LEU A 47 0.15 6.10 -8.33
C LEU A 47 0.98 4.94 -7.74
N GLY A 48 1.11 4.93 -6.42
CA GLY A 48 1.61 3.82 -5.64
C GLY A 48 0.48 2.97 -5.11
N ILE A 49 0.61 1.66 -5.26
CA ILE A 49 -0.36 0.68 -4.81
C ILE A 49 0.37 -0.37 -3.98
N ALA A 50 -0.18 -0.74 -2.83
CA ALA A 50 0.24 -1.92 -2.10
C ALA A 50 -0.98 -2.79 -1.80
N THR A 51 -0.88 -4.08 -2.01
CA THR A 51 -1.97 -5.04 -1.79
C THR A 51 -1.52 -6.12 -0.83
N PHE A 52 -2.43 -6.58 0.03
CA PHE A 52 -2.20 -7.70 0.93
C PHE A 52 -3.44 -8.58 0.98
N ASP A 53 -3.25 -9.82 0.53
CA ASP A 53 -4.29 -10.84 0.52
C ASP A 53 -4.11 -11.81 1.69
N ARG A 54 -4.99 -11.69 2.69
CA ARG A 54 -4.99 -12.60 3.83
C ARG A 54 -5.35 -14.04 3.48
N LYS A 55 -6.19 -14.28 2.46
CA LYS A 55 -6.58 -15.64 2.05
C LYS A 55 -5.35 -16.40 1.53
N SER A 56 -4.50 -15.74 0.75
CA SER A 56 -3.25 -16.31 0.23
C SER A 56 -2.30 -16.73 1.37
N VAL A 57 -2.20 -15.88 2.39
CA VAL A 57 -1.41 -16.09 3.62
C VAL A 57 -1.95 -17.24 4.49
N ASN A 58 -3.28 -17.37 4.59
CA ASN A 58 -3.92 -18.41 5.39
C ASN A 58 -3.96 -19.79 4.73
N LYS A 59 -3.89 -19.88 3.38
CA LYS A 59 -3.84 -21.17 2.67
C LYS A 59 -2.64 -22.02 3.09
N GLU A 60 -1.56 -21.37 3.53
CA GLU A 60 -0.36 -22.05 4.02
C GLU A 60 -0.51 -22.57 5.46
N GLY A 61 -1.57 -22.19 6.19
CA GLY A 61 -1.83 -22.65 7.56
C GLY A 61 -0.85 -22.14 8.62
N LEU A 62 0.06 -21.24 8.25
CA LEU A 62 1.24 -20.87 9.06
C LEU A 62 1.04 -19.63 9.96
N ILE A 63 0.04 -18.78 9.70
CA ILE A 63 0.11 -17.37 10.14
C ILE A 63 -0.93 -16.96 11.19
N ASP A 64 -2.01 -17.72 11.38
CA ASP A 64 -3.02 -17.39 12.41
C ASP A 64 -2.45 -17.45 13.86
N THR A 65 -1.20 -17.91 14.06
CA THR A 65 -0.52 -17.93 15.38
C THR A 65 0.77 -17.11 15.49
N PHE A 66 1.44 -16.74 14.37
CA PHE A 66 2.74 -16.06 14.43
C PHE A 66 2.93 -15.03 13.31
N ALA A 67 2.87 -13.75 13.68
CA ALA A 67 3.08 -12.63 12.75
C ALA A 67 4.55 -12.49 12.30
N GLY A 68 5.48 -13.13 13.02
CA GLY A 68 6.90 -12.88 12.87
C GLY A 68 7.35 -11.56 13.48
N PRO A 69 8.67 -11.33 13.55
CA PRO A 69 9.23 -10.08 14.05
C PRO A 69 8.69 -8.91 13.22
N HIS A 70 8.13 -7.89 13.89
CA HIS A 70 7.56 -6.73 13.20
C HIS A 70 6.61 -7.10 12.03
N ALA A 71 5.77 -8.12 12.21
CA ALA A 71 4.81 -8.58 11.20
C ALA A 71 5.44 -9.07 9.89
N GLU A 72 6.72 -9.47 9.90
CA GLU A 72 7.46 -9.95 8.73
C GLU A 72 6.71 -10.99 7.88
N ASN A 73 6.01 -11.95 8.51
CA ASN A 73 5.25 -12.98 7.77
C ASN A 73 4.05 -12.41 7.01
N TYR A 74 3.46 -11.31 7.50
CA TYR A 74 2.43 -10.59 6.74
C TYR A 74 3.04 -9.73 5.66
N LEU A 75 4.09 -8.99 6.01
CA LEU A 75 4.74 -8.03 5.12
C LEU A 75 5.42 -8.70 3.92
N SER A 76 5.90 -9.94 4.04
CA SER A 76 6.46 -10.71 2.93
C SER A 76 5.45 -11.07 1.84
N HIS A 77 4.15 -10.91 2.12
CA HIS A 77 3.05 -11.17 1.19
C HIS A 77 2.39 -9.89 0.67
N VAL A 78 2.99 -8.74 0.97
CA VAL A 78 2.54 -7.47 0.39
C VAL A 78 3.08 -7.37 -1.02
N TRP A 79 2.17 -7.23 -1.99
CA TRP A 79 2.52 -6.95 -3.38
C TRP A 79 2.42 -5.45 -3.66
N SER A 80 3.33 -4.88 -4.44
CA SER A 80 3.47 -3.43 -4.56
C SER A 80 3.72 -2.98 -5.99
N MET A 81 3.08 -1.90 -6.41
CA MET A 81 3.18 -1.39 -7.76
C MET A 81 3.41 0.13 -7.73
N HIS A 82 4.15 0.63 -8.73
CA HIS A 82 4.34 2.05 -8.94
C HIS A 82 4.09 2.39 -10.41
N LEU A 83 2.96 3.07 -10.67
CA LEU A 83 2.49 3.42 -12.01
C LEU A 83 2.72 4.91 -12.24
N ARG A 84 3.48 5.27 -13.26
CA ARG A 84 3.76 6.67 -13.64
C ARG A 84 2.92 7.06 -14.84
N GLN A 85 2.25 8.20 -14.76
CA GLN A 85 1.40 8.64 -15.85
C GLN A 85 2.25 9.19 -17.01
N ARG A 86 2.23 8.45 -18.12
CA ARG A 86 3.05 8.69 -19.31
C ARG A 86 2.87 10.09 -19.89
N GLU A 87 1.67 10.65 -19.81
CA GLU A 87 1.40 11.99 -20.33
C GLU A 87 2.01 13.09 -19.46
N HIS A 88 2.29 12.82 -18.18
CA HIS A 88 2.65 13.85 -17.19
C HIS A 88 4.07 13.72 -16.63
N VAL A 89 4.81 12.68 -17.00
CA VAL A 89 6.20 12.45 -16.58
C VAL A 89 7.18 13.56 -16.92
N HIS A 90 6.84 14.47 -17.84
CA HIS A 90 7.65 15.65 -18.17
C HIS A 90 7.38 16.87 -17.26
N LEU A 91 6.34 16.82 -16.42
CA LEU A 91 5.92 17.95 -15.59
C LEU A 91 6.82 18.12 -14.36
N PRO A 92 7.07 19.36 -13.90
CA PRO A 92 7.82 19.60 -12.66
C PRO A 92 7.19 18.87 -11.46
N GLY A 93 8.01 18.23 -10.64
CA GLY A 93 7.55 17.38 -9.52
C GLY A 93 7.50 15.90 -9.87
N SER A 94 7.45 15.53 -11.17
CA SER A 94 7.61 14.14 -11.61
C SER A 94 9.06 13.64 -11.47
N SER A 95 9.97 14.49 -10.97
CA SER A 95 11.43 14.33 -11.02
C SER A 95 11.98 13.22 -10.13
N ASP A 96 11.12 12.46 -9.46
CA ASP A 96 11.55 11.23 -8.83
C ASP A 96 12.16 10.32 -9.90
N ASP A 97 13.43 9.97 -9.66
CA ASP A 97 14.18 9.02 -10.44
C ASP A 97 13.33 7.75 -10.59
N PRO A 98 13.04 7.25 -11.82
CA PRO A 98 12.30 6.00 -12.00
C PRO A 98 12.90 4.83 -11.21
N ASN A 99 14.20 4.87 -10.94
CA ASN A 99 14.95 3.87 -10.18
C ASN A 99 14.89 4.08 -8.66
N ALA A 100 14.23 5.15 -8.17
CA ALA A 100 14.06 5.40 -6.74
C ALA A 100 12.98 4.52 -6.10
N TYR A 101 12.22 3.73 -6.88
CA TYR A 101 11.26 2.78 -6.34
C TYR A 101 11.99 1.51 -5.86
N HIS A 102 11.91 1.21 -4.56
CA HIS A 102 12.73 0.20 -3.91
C HIS A 102 12.04 -1.15 -3.69
N PHE A 103 10.72 -1.22 -3.91
CA PHE A 103 9.92 -2.43 -3.66
C PHE A 103 9.48 -3.15 -4.93
N GLY A 104 9.96 -2.73 -6.11
CA GLY A 104 9.58 -3.29 -7.40
C GLY A 104 10.14 -2.47 -8.56
N THR A 105 9.44 -2.53 -9.70
CA THR A 105 9.77 -1.76 -10.89
C THR A 105 8.70 -0.70 -11.16
N SER A 106 9.14 0.53 -11.48
CA SER A 106 8.25 1.59 -11.95
C SER A 106 7.84 1.32 -13.40
N VAL A 107 6.56 1.43 -13.73
CA VAL A 107 6.07 1.33 -15.11
C VAL A 107 5.39 2.62 -15.56
N PHE A 108 5.45 2.92 -16.85
CA PHE A 108 4.80 4.07 -17.47
C PHE A 108 3.48 3.63 -18.11
N THR A 109 2.38 4.18 -17.60
CA THR A 109 1.02 3.84 -18.01
C THR A 109 0.29 5.07 -18.53
N THR A 110 -0.60 4.87 -19.48
CA THR A 110 -1.67 5.82 -19.79
C THR A 110 -2.67 5.88 -18.64
N LYS A 111 -3.54 6.91 -18.64
CA LYS A 111 -4.63 7.00 -17.67
C LYS A 111 -5.57 5.78 -17.73
N ASP A 112 -5.95 5.33 -18.93
CA ASP A 112 -6.90 4.23 -19.10
C ASP A 112 -6.31 2.89 -18.62
N GLU A 113 -5.01 2.66 -18.87
CA GLU A 113 -4.29 1.52 -18.31
C GLU A 113 -4.31 1.51 -16.77
N MET A 114 -4.12 2.67 -16.12
CA MET A 114 -4.23 2.76 -14.65
C MET A 114 -5.63 2.44 -14.15
N VAL A 115 -6.67 2.99 -14.80
CA VAL A 115 -8.07 2.80 -14.40
C VAL A 115 -8.50 1.34 -14.57
N ASN A 116 -8.15 0.73 -15.71
CA ASN A 116 -8.45 -0.68 -15.96
C ASN A 116 -7.76 -1.56 -14.92
N PHE A 117 -6.48 -1.30 -14.63
CA PHE A 117 -5.74 -2.07 -13.64
C PHE A 117 -6.30 -1.92 -12.21
N LEU A 118 -6.71 -0.71 -11.81
CA LEU A 118 -7.42 -0.51 -10.54
C LEU A 118 -8.78 -1.23 -10.52
N THR A 119 -9.49 -1.24 -11.64
CA THR A 119 -10.75 -1.97 -11.78
C THR A 119 -10.55 -3.47 -11.62
N ASP A 120 -9.48 -4.03 -12.20
CA ASP A 120 -9.10 -5.44 -12.04
C ASP A 120 -8.80 -5.77 -10.57
N ILE A 121 -8.05 -4.90 -9.88
CA ILE A 121 -7.78 -5.06 -8.44
C ILE A 121 -9.08 -5.05 -7.63
N TRP A 122 -10.03 -4.16 -7.94
CA TRP A 122 -11.31 -4.05 -7.23
C TRP A 122 -12.35 -5.10 -7.62
N SER A 123 -12.14 -5.80 -8.73
CA SER A 123 -13.09 -6.78 -9.31
C SER A 123 -12.48 -8.18 -9.34
N GLN A 124 -11.54 -8.47 -8.44
CA GLN A 124 -11.01 -9.82 -8.26
C GLN A 124 -12.17 -10.77 -7.89
N PRO A 125 -12.33 -11.92 -8.56
CA PRO A 125 -13.39 -12.86 -8.23
C PRO A 125 -13.14 -13.51 -6.86
N MET A 126 -14.21 -13.80 -6.12
CA MET A 126 -14.16 -14.53 -4.85
C MET A 126 -13.52 -15.92 -5.01
N ASP A 127 -13.81 -16.53 -6.16
CA ASP A 127 -13.32 -17.81 -6.64
C ASP A 127 -13.10 -17.70 -8.16
N GLU A 128 -11.87 -17.94 -8.61
CA GLU A 128 -11.51 -17.91 -10.04
C GLU A 128 -12.25 -19.00 -10.83
N GLU A 129 -12.57 -20.13 -10.19
CA GLU A 129 -13.28 -21.24 -10.83
C GLU A 129 -14.80 -21.03 -10.85
N ASN A 130 -15.33 -20.15 -9.98
CA ASN A 130 -16.76 -19.88 -9.81
C ASN A 130 -17.04 -18.36 -9.71
N PRO A 131 -16.87 -17.58 -10.81
CA PRO A 131 -16.96 -16.11 -10.77
C PRO A 131 -18.34 -15.57 -10.38
N GLU A 132 -19.41 -16.35 -10.53
CA GLU A 132 -20.77 -15.99 -10.15
C GLU A 132 -20.95 -15.82 -8.64
N LEU A 133 -19.98 -16.28 -7.83
CA LEU A 133 -19.92 -16.01 -6.39
C LEU A 133 -19.60 -14.55 -6.06
N GLY A 134 -19.34 -13.72 -7.08
CA GLY A 134 -19.13 -12.29 -6.97
C GLY A 134 -17.67 -11.92 -6.72
N TYR A 135 -17.46 -10.66 -6.36
CA TYR A 135 -16.12 -10.08 -6.23
C TYR A 135 -15.65 -10.01 -4.77
N ARG A 136 -14.32 -9.99 -4.61
CA ARG A 136 -13.67 -9.92 -3.32
C ARG A 136 -13.88 -8.55 -2.68
N PRO A 137 -14.21 -8.51 -1.38
CA PRO A 137 -14.28 -7.24 -0.66
C PRO A 137 -12.92 -6.54 -0.59
N ILE A 138 -12.91 -5.22 -0.65
CA ILE A 138 -11.72 -4.38 -0.53
C ILE A 138 -11.78 -3.56 0.77
N ILE A 139 -10.69 -3.61 1.53
CA ILE A 139 -10.39 -2.66 2.61
C ILE A 139 -9.33 -1.72 2.06
N CYS A 140 -9.71 -0.48 1.76
CA CYS A 140 -8.79 0.51 1.23
C CYS A 140 -8.14 1.30 2.37
N VAL A 141 -6.82 1.50 2.31
CA VAL A 141 -6.04 2.29 3.27
C VAL A 141 -5.39 3.48 2.56
N GLN A 142 -5.44 4.63 3.21
CA GLN A 142 -4.76 5.85 2.77
C GLN A 142 -4.04 6.50 3.94
N HIS A 143 -3.25 7.54 3.66
CA HIS A 143 -2.59 8.35 4.68
C HIS A 143 -2.97 9.81 4.50
N GLY A 144 -3.57 10.38 5.55
CA GLY A 144 -4.21 11.67 5.44
C GLY A 144 -5.69 11.54 5.11
N ASN A 145 -6.39 12.68 5.18
CA ASN A 145 -7.84 12.77 5.08
C ASN A 145 -8.38 12.00 3.84
N PRO A 146 -9.08 10.86 4.02
CA PRO A 146 -9.57 10.02 2.93
C PRO A 146 -10.52 10.78 1.98
N TYR A 147 -11.19 11.83 2.46
CA TYR A 147 -12.08 12.68 1.68
C TYR A 147 -11.36 13.85 0.98
N GLY A 148 -10.15 14.22 1.45
CA GLY A 148 -9.32 15.26 0.84
C GLY A 148 -8.68 14.84 -0.48
N HIS A 149 -8.74 13.54 -0.79
CA HIS A 149 -8.20 12.95 -2.01
C HIS A 149 -9.17 12.97 -3.19
N GLY A 150 -10.42 13.45 -3.00
CA GLY A 150 -11.47 13.40 -4.01
C GLY A 150 -11.08 14.00 -5.37
N ALA A 151 -10.26 15.07 -5.39
CA ALA A 151 -9.80 15.68 -6.64
C ALA A 151 -8.91 14.75 -7.48
N ALA A 152 -8.00 13.99 -6.85
CA ALA A 152 -7.11 13.06 -7.56
C ALA A 152 -7.90 11.88 -8.12
N TRP A 153 -8.84 11.34 -7.32
CA TRP A 153 -9.75 10.27 -7.75
C TRP A 153 -10.69 10.71 -8.89
N GLN A 154 -11.19 11.95 -8.82
CA GLN A 154 -12.00 12.54 -9.90
C GLN A 154 -11.18 12.73 -11.18
N GLU A 155 -9.94 13.22 -11.09
CA GLU A 155 -9.07 13.35 -12.25
C GLU A 155 -8.78 11.99 -12.89
N LEU A 156 -8.49 10.97 -12.08
CA LEU A 156 -8.28 9.61 -12.56
C LEU A 156 -9.56 8.98 -13.11
N GLY A 157 -10.73 9.42 -12.66
CA GLY A 157 -12.02 8.80 -13.01
C GLY A 157 -12.26 7.49 -12.26
N PHE A 158 -11.56 7.28 -11.14
CA PHE A 158 -11.69 6.10 -10.29
C PHE A 158 -11.81 6.54 -8.84
N ASP A 159 -12.93 6.21 -8.19
CA ASP A 159 -13.21 6.60 -6.82
C ASP A 159 -13.40 5.35 -5.94
N PRO A 160 -12.37 4.95 -5.16
CA PRO A 160 -12.42 3.76 -4.32
C PRO A 160 -13.64 3.74 -3.39
N VAL A 161 -14.10 4.92 -2.95
CA VAL A 161 -15.24 5.04 -2.01
C VAL A 161 -16.56 4.65 -2.66
N LYS A 162 -16.67 4.80 -3.99
CA LYS A 162 -17.89 4.51 -4.75
C LYS A 162 -17.96 3.10 -5.32
N MET A 163 -16.90 2.30 -5.14
CA MET A 163 -16.87 0.92 -5.63
C MET A 163 -17.67 0.03 -4.70
N ASP A 164 -18.60 -0.77 -5.24
CA ASP A 164 -19.46 -1.67 -4.46
C ASP A 164 -18.67 -2.73 -3.66
N THR A 165 -17.46 -3.07 -4.12
CA THR A 165 -16.57 -4.01 -3.42
C THR A 165 -15.83 -3.38 -2.25
N THR A 166 -15.80 -2.05 -2.12
CA THR A 166 -15.15 -1.36 -1.00
C THR A 166 -16.01 -1.46 0.26
N ILE A 167 -15.61 -2.31 1.19
CA ILE A 167 -16.33 -2.51 2.47
C ILE A 167 -15.81 -1.62 3.61
N ALA A 168 -14.62 -1.02 3.45
CA ALA A 168 -14.06 -0.08 4.41
C ALA A 168 -13.01 0.84 3.78
N MET A 169 -13.07 2.12 4.16
CA MET A 169 -12.01 3.11 3.94
C MET A 169 -11.32 3.38 5.28
N LEU A 170 -10.00 3.21 5.34
CA LEU A 170 -9.21 3.41 6.53
C LEU A 170 -8.16 4.51 6.31
N ASP A 171 -7.94 5.28 7.37
CA ASP A 171 -6.85 6.25 7.44
C ASP A 171 -5.78 5.74 8.42
N SER A 172 -4.55 5.62 7.94
CA SER A 172 -3.40 5.21 8.75
C SER A 172 -3.11 6.15 9.93
N GLN A 173 -3.45 7.44 9.84
CA GLN A 173 -3.34 8.38 10.96
C GLN A 173 -4.33 8.01 12.07
N VAL A 174 -5.57 7.70 11.70
CA VAL A 174 -6.61 7.21 12.64
C VAL A 174 -6.23 5.85 13.23
N ILE A 175 -5.66 4.94 12.44
CA ILE A 175 -5.16 3.65 12.94
C ILE A 175 -4.07 3.88 14.00
N ALA A 176 -3.13 4.81 13.75
CA ALA A 176 -2.06 5.15 14.69
C ALA A 176 -2.61 5.73 16.00
N GLU A 177 -3.59 6.63 15.93
CA GLU A 177 -4.28 7.18 17.09
C GLU A 177 -5.02 6.09 17.90
N GLN A 178 -5.80 5.23 17.22
CA GLN A 178 -6.54 4.13 17.87
C GLN A 178 -5.60 3.11 18.52
N SER A 179 -4.40 2.90 17.96
CA SER A 179 -3.35 2.06 18.54
C SER A 179 -2.61 2.72 19.70
N LYS A 180 -2.97 3.97 20.05
CA LYS A 180 -2.34 4.82 21.06
C LYS A 180 -0.86 5.10 20.76
N LEU A 181 -0.44 5.04 19.50
CA LEU A 181 0.94 5.32 19.09
C LEU A 181 1.20 6.83 19.13
N THR A 182 0.22 7.60 18.67
CA THR A 182 0.21 9.06 18.73
C THR A 182 -1.11 9.56 19.30
N ARG A 183 -1.16 10.84 19.67
CA ARG A 183 -2.40 11.59 19.95
C ARG A 183 -2.70 12.64 18.87
N ASN A 184 -1.79 12.81 17.90
CA ASN A 184 -1.96 13.75 16.80
C ASN A 184 -2.68 13.04 15.64
N SER A 185 -3.85 13.55 15.27
CA SER A 185 -4.67 13.05 14.16
C SER A 185 -4.11 13.40 12.78
N TYR A 186 -3.13 14.30 12.69
CA TYR A 186 -2.53 14.79 11.43
C TYR A 186 -1.02 14.54 11.42
N VAL A 187 -0.64 13.31 11.73
CA VAL A 187 0.77 12.92 11.85
C VAL A 187 1.32 12.49 10.50
N GLU A 188 2.47 13.03 10.11
CA GLU A 188 3.16 12.64 8.89
C GLU A 188 3.63 11.17 8.94
N ILE A 189 3.73 10.54 7.78
CA ILE A 189 4.14 9.13 7.68
C ILE A 189 5.54 8.90 8.26
N ASP A 190 6.47 9.83 8.03
CA ASP A 190 7.85 9.75 8.54
C ASP A 190 7.90 9.72 10.07
N TYR A 191 7.01 10.47 10.74
CA TYR A 191 6.91 10.39 12.19
C TYR A 191 6.45 9.00 12.63
N LEU A 192 5.44 8.43 11.96
CA LEU A 192 4.91 7.11 12.29
C LEU A 192 6.00 6.03 12.14
N LEU A 193 6.71 6.04 11.01
CA LEU A 193 7.84 5.14 10.75
C LEU A 193 8.95 5.32 11.80
N GLY A 194 9.26 6.55 12.17
CA GLY A 194 10.23 6.89 13.22
C GLY A 194 9.88 6.27 14.58
N GLN A 195 8.59 6.13 14.92
CA GLN A 195 8.19 5.44 16.15
C GLN A 195 8.60 3.97 16.16
N PHE A 196 8.67 3.33 14.99
CA PHE A 196 9.13 1.95 14.82
C PHE A 196 10.64 1.85 14.53
N LYS A 197 11.37 2.98 14.59
CA LYS A 197 12.78 3.09 14.19
C LYS A 197 13.03 2.68 12.74
N ILE A 198 12.07 2.97 11.86
CA ILE A 198 12.22 2.80 10.41
C ILE A 198 12.64 4.14 9.82
N GLN A 199 13.71 4.13 9.05
CA GLN A 199 14.18 5.23 8.21
C GLN A 199 13.78 4.92 6.76
N PRO A 200 12.82 5.65 6.18
CA PRO A 200 12.40 5.40 4.81
C PRO A 200 13.49 5.81 3.82
N SER A 201 13.62 5.04 2.74
CA SER A 201 14.41 5.40 1.56
C SER A 201 13.46 6.00 0.53
N THR A 202 13.79 7.19 0.03
CA THR A 202 13.02 7.95 -0.98
C THR A 202 11.50 7.97 -0.70
N PRO A 203 11.06 8.48 0.46
CA PRO A 203 9.64 8.50 0.86
C PRO A 203 8.75 9.36 -0.04
N THR A 204 9.33 10.23 -0.89
CA THR A 204 8.59 11.04 -1.87
C THR A 204 8.04 10.20 -3.02
N ASN A 205 8.67 9.07 -3.33
CA ASN A 205 8.18 8.14 -4.34
C ASN A 205 6.87 7.50 -3.84
N CYS A 206 5.76 7.77 -4.54
CA CYS A 206 4.44 7.32 -4.08
C CYS A 206 4.30 5.78 -4.00
N GLY A 207 5.05 5.03 -4.81
CA GLY A 207 5.14 3.56 -4.69
C GLY A 207 5.75 3.11 -3.37
N ASN A 208 6.90 3.69 -2.99
CA ASN A 208 7.51 3.46 -1.69
C ASN A 208 6.60 3.90 -0.55
N ALA A 209 5.97 5.08 -0.69
CA ALA A 209 5.05 5.62 0.30
C ALA A 209 3.86 4.68 0.56
N ALA A 210 3.24 4.10 -0.48
CA ALA A 210 2.15 3.13 -0.33
C ALA A 210 2.57 1.91 0.52
N ILE A 211 3.80 1.42 0.34
CA ILE A 211 4.35 0.34 1.17
C ILE A 211 4.59 0.79 2.60
N TYR A 212 5.21 1.96 2.80
CA TYR A 212 5.44 2.49 4.14
C TYR A 212 4.15 2.74 4.92
N ILE A 213 3.10 3.24 4.26
CA ILE A 213 1.76 3.41 4.84
C ILE A 213 1.19 2.04 5.25
N THR A 214 1.37 1.02 4.41
CA THR A 214 0.95 -0.37 4.70
C THR A 214 1.68 -0.91 5.94
N ILE A 215 3.01 -0.77 5.97
CA ILE A 215 3.85 -1.20 7.09
C ILE A 215 3.42 -0.50 8.38
N ALA A 216 3.34 0.83 8.39
CA ALA A 216 2.94 1.60 9.55
C ALA A 216 1.54 1.19 10.04
N SER A 217 0.59 0.98 9.12
CA SER A 217 -0.78 0.56 9.43
C SER A 217 -0.84 -0.83 10.08
N MET A 218 -0.13 -1.81 9.51
CA MET A 218 -0.06 -3.17 10.06
C MET A 218 0.62 -3.18 11.43
N LEU A 219 1.75 -2.49 11.59
CA LEU A 219 2.47 -2.41 12.86
C LEU A 219 1.65 -1.70 13.94
N CYS A 220 0.92 -0.64 13.60
CA CYS A 220 -0.02 0.01 14.52
C CYS A 220 -1.15 -0.93 14.92
N ALA A 221 -1.78 -1.60 13.95
CA ALA A 221 -2.89 -2.52 14.20
C ALA A 221 -2.47 -3.73 15.07
N LEU A 222 -1.26 -4.23 14.87
CA LEU A 222 -0.70 -5.39 15.59
C LEU A 222 0.15 -5.01 16.80
N ARG A 223 0.28 -3.71 17.13
CA ARG A 223 1.23 -3.19 18.13
C ARG A 223 1.24 -3.97 19.45
N LYS A 224 0.06 -4.23 20.02
CA LYS A 224 -0.03 -5.02 21.26
C LYS A 224 0.43 -6.46 21.07
N HIS A 225 0.03 -7.09 19.96
CA HIS A 225 0.39 -8.47 19.66
C HIS A 225 1.90 -8.64 19.42
N LEU A 226 2.53 -7.66 18.78
CA LEU A 226 3.95 -7.70 18.43
C LEU A 226 4.86 -7.37 19.62
N TYR A 227 4.51 -6.34 20.41
CA TYR A 227 5.43 -5.73 21.37
C TYR A 227 5.06 -5.90 22.84
N GLN A 228 3.83 -6.35 23.17
CA GLN A 228 3.45 -6.52 24.57
C GLN A 228 4.22 -7.69 25.20
N SER A 229 4.89 -7.40 26.30
CA SER A 229 5.56 -8.39 27.14
C SER A 229 5.52 -7.93 28.60
N PRO A 230 5.85 -8.78 29.58
CA PRO A 230 5.97 -8.36 30.98
C PRO A 230 6.93 -7.18 31.17
N GLN A 231 8.01 -7.11 30.37
CA GLN A 231 9.01 -6.04 30.40
C GLN A 231 8.58 -4.80 29.59
N ASN A 232 7.56 -4.92 28.73
CA ASN A 232 7.04 -3.84 27.90
C ASN A 232 5.49 -3.77 27.98
N PRO A 233 4.92 -3.45 29.15
CA PRO A 233 3.47 -3.47 29.36
C PRO A 233 2.72 -2.40 28.55
N LYS A 234 3.43 -1.36 28.10
CA LYS A 234 2.88 -0.29 27.23
C LYS A 234 3.00 -0.62 25.74
N SER A 235 3.51 -1.79 25.38
CA SER A 235 3.71 -2.24 24.00
C SER A 235 4.45 -1.18 23.16
N LYS A 236 5.50 -0.56 23.73
CA LYS A 236 6.32 0.40 22.98
C LYS A 236 6.98 -0.32 21.80
N PRO A 237 6.95 0.23 20.58
CA PRO A 237 7.66 -0.36 19.45
C PRO A 237 9.14 -0.59 19.75
N GLY A 238 9.66 -1.72 19.30
CA GLY A 238 11.05 -2.13 19.52
C GLY A 238 11.18 -3.65 19.57
N GLU A 239 12.36 -4.12 19.96
CA GLU A 239 12.71 -5.54 20.00
C GLU A 239 12.21 -6.19 21.30
N HIS A 240 10.89 -6.34 21.39
CA HIS A 240 10.21 -6.98 22.51
C HIS A 240 9.16 -7.96 22.00
N GLY A 241 8.77 -8.94 22.81
CA GLY A 241 7.73 -9.91 22.45
C GLY A 241 8.13 -10.71 21.21
N GLN A 242 7.22 -10.79 20.22
CA GLN A 242 7.49 -11.48 18.96
C GLN A 242 8.53 -10.75 18.09
N SER A 243 8.81 -9.48 18.38
CA SER A 243 9.75 -8.65 17.61
C SER A 243 11.19 -8.69 18.13
N ALA A 244 11.49 -9.55 19.12
CA ALA A 244 12.78 -9.53 19.80
C ALA A 244 13.97 -10.01 18.95
N SER A 245 13.75 -10.77 17.88
CA SER A 245 14.83 -11.36 17.08
C SER A 245 15.36 -10.46 15.96
N LYS A 246 14.70 -9.34 15.65
CA LYS A 246 15.02 -8.52 14.48
C LYS A 246 14.45 -7.11 14.59
N THR A 247 15.18 -6.10 14.12
CA THR A 247 14.67 -4.72 14.04
C THR A 247 13.60 -4.56 12.94
N ALA A 248 12.71 -3.58 13.10
CA ALA A 248 11.77 -3.18 12.05
C ALA A 248 12.50 -2.82 10.75
N GLN A 249 13.60 -2.06 10.85
CA GLN A 249 14.40 -1.66 9.70
C GLN A 249 14.96 -2.87 8.93
N ALA A 250 15.42 -3.91 9.63
CA ALA A 250 15.91 -5.11 8.98
C ALA A 250 14.81 -5.84 8.20
N VAL A 251 13.57 -5.89 8.71
CA VAL A 251 12.42 -6.43 7.97
C VAL A 251 12.15 -5.62 6.71
N VAL A 252 12.14 -4.28 6.81
CA VAL A 252 11.97 -3.37 5.64
C VAL A 252 13.07 -3.58 4.60
N ASN A 253 14.33 -3.65 5.04
CA ASN A 253 15.47 -3.85 4.15
C ASN A 253 15.38 -5.20 3.41
N GLU A 254 14.82 -6.23 4.03
CA GLU A 254 14.60 -7.52 3.37
C GLU A 254 13.44 -7.53 2.38
N MET A 255 12.41 -6.71 2.60
CA MET A 255 11.39 -6.47 1.58
C MET A 255 12.01 -5.81 0.35
N MET A 256 12.86 -4.80 0.53
CA MET A 256 13.55 -4.12 -0.58
C MET A 256 14.50 -5.06 -1.37
N LYS A 257 15.09 -6.07 -0.69
CA LYS A 257 15.92 -7.10 -1.34
C LYS A 257 15.10 -8.11 -2.16
N ARG A 258 13.78 -8.13 -1.99
CA ARG A 258 12.85 -9.02 -2.69
C ARG A 258 11.78 -8.17 -3.38
N PRO A 259 12.19 -7.37 -4.40
CA PRO A 259 11.25 -6.53 -5.12
C PRO A 259 10.14 -7.40 -5.71
N THR A 260 8.94 -6.83 -5.69
CA THR A 260 7.75 -7.44 -6.25
C THR A 260 7.85 -7.52 -7.78
N PRO A 261 7.20 -8.50 -8.42
CA PRO A 261 7.18 -8.60 -9.89
C PRO A 261 6.66 -7.33 -10.54
N VAL A 262 7.14 -7.05 -11.76
CA VAL A 262 6.68 -5.93 -12.59
C VAL A 262 5.15 -6.01 -12.76
N PRO A 263 4.42 -4.89 -12.60
CA PRO A 263 2.97 -4.87 -12.84
C PRO A 263 2.64 -5.36 -14.26
N PRO A 264 1.52 -6.09 -14.46
CA PRO A 264 1.14 -6.63 -15.78
C PRO A 264 0.57 -5.56 -16.73
N VAL A 265 0.92 -4.30 -16.53
CA VAL A 265 0.37 -3.13 -17.23
C VAL A 265 1.47 -2.11 -17.50
N GLY A 266 1.33 -1.35 -18.59
CA GLY A 266 2.27 -0.30 -18.98
C GLY A 266 3.58 -0.85 -19.55
N THR A 267 4.62 -0.02 -19.46
CA THR A 267 5.96 -0.34 -19.98
C THR A 267 7.04 0.13 -19.00
N GLU A 268 8.12 -0.63 -18.84
CA GLU A 268 9.24 -0.27 -17.98
C GLU A 268 10.09 0.87 -18.57
N VAL A 269 10.08 1.00 -19.89
CA VAL A 269 10.93 1.95 -20.63
C VAL A 269 10.06 2.98 -21.35
N TYR A 270 10.37 4.25 -21.11
CA TYR A 270 9.74 5.37 -21.80
C TYR A 270 10.67 6.58 -21.90
N CYS A 271 10.89 7.06 -23.12
CA CYS A 271 11.68 8.25 -23.37
C CYS A 271 10.80 9.51 -23.32
N LEU A 272 11.06 10.37 -22.33
CA LEU A 272 10.29 11.60 -22.16
C LEU A 272 10.52 12.64 -23.27
N ARG A 273 11.61 12.50 -24.04
CA ARG A 273 11.97 13.44 -25.11
C ARG A 273 11.25 13.13 -26.42
N CYS A 274 11.39 11.90 -26.91
CA CYS A 274 10.87 11.48 -28.21
C CYS A 274 9.63 10.58 -28.12
N ARG A 275 9.17 10.26 -26.90
CA ARG A 275 8.03 9.38 -26.61
C ARG A 275 8.22 7.93 -27.07
N SER A 276 9.46 7.51 -27.30
CA SER A 276 9.80 6.11 -27.63
C SER A 276 9.65 5.18 -26.43
N TYR A 277 9.38 3.91 -26.71
CA TYR A 277 9.31 2.81 -25.75
C TYR A 277 10.58 1.95 -25.71
N GLU A 278 11.61 2.34 -26.46
CA GLU A 278 12.80 1.52 -26.68
C GLU A 278 14.00 1.96 -25.82
N HIS A 279 13.97 3.16 -25.27
CA HIS A 279 15.09 3.74 -24.52
C HIS A 279 14.63 4.76 -23.47
N PHE A 280 15.48 5.06 -22.50
CA PHE A 280 15.25 6.12 -21.51
C PHE A 280 15.66 7.49 -22.03
N PHE A 281 15.20 8.58 -21.39
CA PHE A 281 15.58 9.94 -21.76
C PHE A 281 17.10 10.17 -21.86
N THR A 282 17.88 9.51 -20.99
CA THR A 282 19.35 9.58 -20.93
C THR A 282 20.04 8.97 -22.16
N GLU A 283 19.35 8.08 -22.86
CA GLU A 283 19.83 7.37 -24.05
C GLU A 283 19.32 8.02 -25.35
N CYS A 284 18.39 8.96 -25.24
CA CYS A 284 17.78 9.60 -26.38
C CYS A 284 18.81 10.50 -27.10
N PRO A 285 18.99 10.37 -28.43
CA PRO A 285 19.80 11.29 -29.21
C PRO A 285 19.36 12.74 -29.00
N LEU A 286 20.32 13.67 -28.94
CA LEU A 286 20.06 15.11 -28.78
C LEU A 286 19.53 15.75 -30.07
N TYR A 287 19.76 15.12 -31.21
CA TYR A 287 19.39 15.61 -32.53
C TYR A 287 18.52 14.55 -33.21
N PHE A 288 17.28 14.92 -33.50
CA PHE A 288 16.47 14.25 -34.52
C PHE A 288 16.57 15.14 -35.76
N ASP A 289 17.09 14.60 -36.87
CA ASP A 289 16.98 15.23 -38.19
C ASP A 289 15.52 15.27 -38.64
#